data_AF-A0A356LHZ6-F1
#
_entry.id   AF-A0A356LHZ6-F1
#
_cell.length_a   1.000
_cell.length_b   1.000
_cell.length_c   1.000
_cell.angle_alpha   90.00
_cell.angle_beta   90.00
_cell.angle_gamma   90.00
#
_symmetry.space_group_name_H-M   'P 1'
#
loop_
_entity.id
_entity.type
_entity.pdbx_description
1 polymer ?
#
loop_
_entity_poly.entity_id
_entity_poly.type
_entity_poly.pdbx_seq_one_letter_code
_entity_poly.pdbx_strand_id
1 'polypeptide(L)'
;MAQNSEVILAEPRGFCAGVDRAIDIVERALELHGAPIYVRHEIVHNKFVVESLRNKGAIFIDELDQAPAGAIVVFSAHGVSRAVRAEAQLRDLRIFDATCPLVTKVHIEVAKMHAAGLEIVMIGHKGHPEVEGTLGQAVGRMHLVETPEDVAALQVDNPENTAFVTQTTLSIDDARRVADALRAKFPGIVEPKKSDICYATQNRQDAVKVLAPDCDVFFVVGSINSSNSNRLREVAERLDCQAYLIDNALAIRPEWVQGARKIGITAGASAPEVLVQEVVERLKELGAISVRRMDGIEENVTFPLPKELSRKQQAGR
;
A
#
# COMPACT_ATOMS: atom_id res chain seq x y z
N MET A 1 19.00 8.93 24.90
CA MET A 1 18.88 10.16 24.08
C MET A 1 19.78 11.26 24.60
N ALA A 2 20.07 12.26 23.76
CA ALA A 2 20.75 13.49 24.19
C ALA A 2 19.81 14.37 25.06
N GLN A 3 20.36 15.31 25.84
CA GLN A 3 19.56 16.16 26.75
C GLN A 3 18.52 17.06 26.04
N ASN A 4 18.65 17.28 24.72
CA ASN A 4 17.76 18.13 23.91
C ASN A 4 17.16 17.37 22.71
N SER A 5 16.79 16.10 22.88
CA SER A 5 16.26 15.31 21.77
C SER A 5 14.87 15.77 21.32
N GLU A 6 14.74 16.03 20.02
CA GLU A 6 13.51 16.43 19.34
C GLU A 6 12.99 15.28 18.47
N VAL A 7 11.68 15.06 18.51
CA VAL A 7 10.95 14.20 17.58
C VAL A 7 10.27 15.04 16.51
N ILE A 8 10.46 14.68 15.25
CA ILE A 8 9.87 15.35 14.10
C ILE A 8 9.01 14.35 13.34
N LEU A 9 7.72 14.66 13.18
CA LEU A 9 6.77 13.85 12.44
C LEU A 9 6.73 14.29 10.98
N ALA A 10 6.87 13.33 10.06
CA ALA A 10 6.68 13.54 8.64
C ALA A 10 5.22 13.88 8.31
N GLU A 11 5.01 14.72 7.30
CA GLU A 11 3.69 15.08 6.77
C GLU A 11 3.70 15.09 5.22
N PRO A 12 2.83 14.30 4.56
CA PRO A 12 1.85 13.39 5.13
C PRO A 12 2.46 12.07 5.64
N ARG A 13 1.75 11.38 6.53
CA ARG A 13 2.07 10.03 7.04
C ARG A 13 0.79 9.24 7.32
N GLY A 14 0.91 7.92 7.51
CA GLY A 14 -0.20 7.08 7.97
C GLY A 14 -1.23 6.82 6.88
N PHE A 15 -2.49 6.60 7.25
CA PHE A 15 -3.57 6.19 6.35
C PHE A 15 -3.72 7.04 5.10
N CYS A 16 -3.99 6.37 3.97
CA CYS A 16 -4.42 7.01 2.73
C CYS A 16 -5.89 6.72 2.44
N ALA A 17 -6.50 7.46 1.51
CA ALA A 17 -7.93 7.34 1.19
C ALA A 17 -8.37 5.93 0.77
N GLY A 18 -7.47 5.16 0.13
CA GLY A 18 -7.73 3.77 -0.26
C GLY A 18 -7.79 2.82 0.93
N VAL A 19 -6.92 3.03 1.92
CA VAL A 19 -6.86 2.24 3.16
C VAL A 19 -8.05 2.55 4.05
N ASP A 20 -8.36 3.83 4.27
CA ASP A 20 -9.54 4.26 5.04
C ASP A 20 -10.80 3.61 4.49
N ARG A 21 -11.02 3.76 3.17
CA ARG A 21 -12.16 3.14 2.48
C ARG A 21 -12.22 1.63 2.68
N ALA A 22 -11.09 0.94 2.63
CA ALA A 22 -11.07 -0.51 2.71
C ALA A 22 -11.40 -1.03 4.12
N ILE A 23 -10.87 -0.36 5.14
CA ILE A 23 -11.20 -0.66 6.55
C ILE A 23 -12.68 -0.38 6.79
N ASP A 24 -13.18 0.79 6.39
CA ASP A 24 -14.59 1.18 6.53
C ASP A 24 -15.54 0.19 5.86
N ILE A 25 -15.17 -0.38 4.70
CA ILE A 25 -15.98 -1.40 4.02
C ILE A 25 -16.17 -2.64 4.90
N VAL A 26 -15.10 -3.13 5.54
CA VAL A 26 -15.17 -4.31 6.41
C VAL A 26 -15.96 -3.99 7.68
N GLU A 27 -15.66 -2.86 8.33
CA GLU A 27 -16.37 -2.43 9.54
C GLU A 27 -17.87 -2.26 9.27
N ARG A 28 -18.22 -1.61 8.16
CA ARG A 28 -19.63 -1.39 7.80
C ARG A 28 -20.35 -2.66 7.39
N ALA A 29 -19.65 -3.60 6.75
CA ALA A 29 -20.21 -4.92 6.46
C ALA A 29 -20.50 -5.69 7.75
N LEU A 30 -19.59 -5.66 8.73
CA LEU A 30 -19.80 -6.26 10.05
C LEU A 30 -20.98 -5.61 10.79
N GLU A 31 -21.10 -4.28 10.77
CA GLU A 31 -22.20 -3.56 11.40
C GLU A 31 -23.58 -3.88 10.77
N LEU A 32 -23.64 -4.01 9.45
CA LEU A 32 -24.90 -4.21 8.72
C LEU A 32 -25.34 -5.67 8.63
N HIS A 33 -24.38 -6.61 8.61
CA HIS A 33 -24.65 -8.02 8.34
C HIS A 33 -24.27 -8.96 9.49
N GLY A 34 -23.57 -8.45 10.51
CA GLY A 34 -23.05 -9.27 11.60
C GLY A 34 -21.83 -10.09 11.19
N ALA A 35 -21.27 -10.82 12.16
CA ALA A 35 -20.17 -11.75 11.93
C ALA A 35 -20.71 -13.14 11.51
N PRO A 36 -19.95 -13.92 10.71
CA PRO A 36 -18.65 -13.58 10.15
C PRO A 36 -18.73 -12.80 8.82
N ILE A 37 -17.76 -11.92 8.60
CA ILE A 37 -17.45 -11.36 7.28
C ILE A 37 -16.11 -11.93 6.82
N TYR A 38 -16.08 -12.57 5.66
CA TYR A 38 -14.86 -13.13 5.11
C TYR A 38 -14.10 -12.05 4.33
N VAL A 39 -12.78 -12.04 4.44
CA VAL A 39 -11.92 -11.09 3.71
C VAL A 39 -10.84 -11.88 2.99
N ARG A 40 -10.75 -11.74 1.66
CA ARG A 40 -9.74 -12.44 0.86
C ARG A 40 -8.40 -11.69 0.97
N HIS A 41 -7.41 -12.38 1.54
CA HIS A 41 -6.15 -11.84 2.06
C HIS A 41 -6.35 -10.76 3.14
N GLU A 42 -5.27 -10.27 3.74
CA GLU A 42 -5.32 -9.10 4.62
C GLU A 42 -5.97 -7.90 3.89
N ILE A 43 -6.90 -7.20 4.55
CA ILE A 43 -7.59 -6.04 3.96
C ILE A 43 -6.60 -4.96 3.53
N VAL A 44 -5.56 -4.78 4.36
CA VAL A 44 -4.36 -3.95 4.17
C VAL A 44 -3.20 -4.64 4.91
N HIS A 45 -1.96 -4.44 4.47
CA HIS A 45 -0.78 -5.01 5.12
C HIS A 45 -0.42 -4.25 6.41
N ASN A 46 -1.18 -4.50 7.48
CA ASN A 46 -0.90 -4.01 8.83
C ASN A 46 -1.51 -4.94 9.89
N LYS A 47 -0.65 -5.54 10.72
CA LYS A 47 -1.06 -6.54 11.72
C LYS A 47 -2.07 -6.00 12.74
N PHE A 48 -1.91 -4.77 13.19
CA PHE A 48 -2.83 -4.15 14.16
C PHE A 48 -4.24 -4.00 13.58
N VAL A 49 -4.34 -3.55 12.32
CA VAL A 49 -5.64 -3.41 11.63
C VAL A 49 -6.29 -4.78 11.43
N VAL A 50 -5.52 -5.77 10.97
CA VAL A 50 -6.00 -7.16 10.74
C VAL A 50 -6.53 -7.76 12.04
N GLU A 51 -5.77 -7.70 13.14
CA GLU A 51 -6.19 -8.24 14.43
C GLU A 51 -7.39 -7.47 15.02
N SER A 52 -7.44 -6.14 14.86
CA SER A 52 -8.60 -5.34 15.26
C SER A 52 -9.89 -5.80 14.56
N LEU A 53 -9.84 -6.03 13.23
CA LEU A 53 -10.99 -6.51 12.47
C LEU A 53 -11.34 -7.97 12.80
N ARG A 54 -10.34 -8.82 13.04
CA ARG A 54 -10.56 -10.21 13.47
C ARG A 54 -11.30 -10.26 14.81
N ASN A 55 -10.93 -9.40 15.76
CA ASN A 55 -11.62 -9.25 17.04
C ASN A 55 -13.06 -8.75 16.90
N LYS A 56 -13.39 -8.04 15.82
CA LYS A 56 -14.76 -7.62 15.47
C LYS A 56 -15.56 -8.69 14.72
N GLY A 57 -14.95 -9.82 14.33
CA GLY A 57 -15.60 -10.94 13.66
C GLY A 57 -15.29 -11.09 12.16
N ALA A 58 -14.27 -10.40 11.64
CA ALA A 58 -13.75 -10.67 10.31
C ALA A 58 -12.93 -11.97 10.28
N ILE A 59 -13.07 -12.75 9.21
CA ILE A 59 -12.28 -13.97 8.96
C ILE A 59 -11.45 -13.78 7.70
N PHE A 60 -10.14 -13.68 7.85
CA PHE A 60 -9.22 -13.57 6.73
C PHE A 60 -8.94 -14.96 6.14
N ILE A 61 -9.10 -15.09 4.83
CA ILE A 61 -8.93 -16.33 4.05
C ILE A 61 -7.98 -16.08 2.88
N ASP A 62 -7.25 -17.10 2.47
CA ASP A 62 -6.35 -17.03 1.30
C ASP A 62 -7.14 -17.31 0.01
N GLU A 63 -7.98 -18.34 0.04
CA GLU A 63 -8.77 -18.78 -1.10
C GLU A 63 -10.27 -18.73 -0.84
N LEU A 64 -11.05 -18.54 -1.91
CA LEU A 64 -12.49 -18.33 -1.79
C LEU A 64 -13.22 -19.58 -1.32
N ASP A 65 -12.72 -20.78 -1.64
CA ASP A 65 -13.31 -22.05 -1.20
C ASP A 65 -13.35 -22.24 0.32
N GLN A 66 -12.56 -21.47 1.07
CA GLN A 66 -12.57 -21.42 2.54
C GLN A 66 -13.79 -20.67 3.11
N ALA A 67 -14.47 -19.83 2.32
CA ALA A 67 -15.74 -19.21 2.70
C ALA A 67 -16.91 -20.13 2.30
N PRO A 68 -17.96 -20.30 3.12
CA PRO A 68 -19.13 -21.08 2.74
C PRO A 68 -19.88 -20.44 1.56
N ALA A 69 -20.62 -21.23 0.79
CA ALA A 69 -21.46 -20.73 -0.30
C ALA A 69 -22.48 -19.70 0.24
N GLY A 70 -22.74 -18.63 -0.51
CA GLY A 70 -23.62 -17.53 -0.09
C GLY A 70 -23.00 -16.57 0.94
N ALA A 71 -21.76 -16.80 1.41
CA ALA A 71 -21.11 -15.92 2.36
C ALA A 71 -20.83 -14.52 1.79
N ILE A 72 -20.70 -13.54 2.69
CA ILE A 72 -20.20 -12.22 2.35
C ILE A 72 -18.68 -12.26 2.35
N VAL A 73 -18.07 -11.90 1.22
CA VAL A 73 -16.63 -11.81 1.05
C VAL A 73 -16.24 -10.39 0.65
N VAL A 74 -15.21 -9.85 1.30
CA VAL A 74 -14.58 -8.58 0.94
C VAL A 74 -13.27 -8.86 0.20
N PHE A 75 -13.09 -8.31 -0.99
CA PHE A 75 -11.77 -8.29 -1.64
C PHE A 75 -10.90 -7.18 -1.06
N SER A 76 -9.63 -7.46 -0.78
CA SER A 76 -8.71 -6.50 -0.17
C SER A 76 -8.44 -5.25 -1.04
N ALA A 77 -7.83 -4.23 -0.42
CA ALA A 77 -7.48 -2.97 -1.11
C ALA A 77 -6.53 -3.16 -2.31
N HIS A 78 -5.75 -4.24 -2.30
CA HIS A 78 -4.76 -4.59 -3.34
C HIS A 78 -5.39 -5.10 -4.63
N GLY A 79 -6.68 -5.44 -4.61
CA GLY A 79 -7.39 -5.99 -5.76
C GLY A 79 -7.16 -7.47 -6.01
N VAL A 80 -7.90 -7.99 -6.98
CA VAL A 80 -7.93 -9.41 -7.34
C VAL A 80 -7.98 -9.59 -8.86
N SER A 81 -7.52 -10.75 -9.33
CA SER A 81 -7.56 -11.15 -10.73
C SER A 81 -8.98 -11.35 -11.25
N ARG A 82 -9.14 -11.42 -12.58
CA ARG A 82 -10.43 -11.76 -13.21
C ARG A 82 -10.88 -13.19 -12.87
N ALA A 83 -9.94 -14.11 -12.70
CA ALA A 83 -10.23 -15.50 -12.32
C ALA A 83 -10.89 -15.58 -10.93
N VAL A 84 -10.34 -14.88 -9.94
CA VAL A 84 -10.91 -14.81 -8.58
C VAL A 84 -12.32 -14.20 -8.60
N ARG A 85 -12.55 -13.17 -9.43
CA ARG A 85 -13.90 -12.59 -9.59
C ARG A 85 -14.90 -13.58 -10.22
N ALA A 86 -14.48 -14.35 -11.21
CA ALA A 86 -15.33 -15.36 -11.83
C ALA A 86 -15.65 -16.50 -10.85
N GLU A 87 -14.66 -16.95 -10.06
CA GLU A 87 -14.87 -17.94 -9.02
C GLU A 87 -15.89 -17.47 -7.97
N ALA A 88 -15.78 -16.23 -7.49
CA ALA A 88 -16.75 -15.67 -6.57
C ALA A 88 -18.20 -15.72 -7.10
N GLN A 89 -18.39 -15.45 -8.39
CA GLN A 89 -19.70 -15.55 -9.04
C GLN A 89 -20.18 -17.00 -9.14
N LEU A 90 -19.30 -17.94 -9.47
CA LEU A 90 -19.64 -19.37 -9.55
C LEU A 90 -20.05 -19.95 -8.19
N ARG A 91 -19.51 -19.41 -7.09
CA ARG A 91 -19.80 -19.83 -5.72
C ARG A 91 -20.97 -19.08 -5.07
N ASP A 92 -21.66 -18.23 -5.82
CA ASP A 92 -22.77 -17.40 -5.35
C ASP A 92 -22.40 -16.56 -4.10
N LEU A 93 -21.16 -16.04 -4.06
CA LEU A 93 -20.68 -15.22 -2.96
C LEU A 93 -21.18 -13.78 -3.10
N ARG A 94 -21.59 -13.17 -1.99
CA ARG A 94 -21.91 -11.75 -1.96
C ARG A 94 -20.64 -10.93 -1.77
N ILE A 95 -20.22 -10.22 -2.82
CA ILE A 95 -18.95 -9.50 -2.83
C ILE A 95 -19.10 -8.02 -2.49
N PHE A 96 -18.28 -7.56 -1.53
CA PHE A 96 -17.93 -6.14 -1.40
C PHE A 96 -16.50 -5.93 -1.88
N ASP A 97 -16.32 -5.07 -2.88
CA ASP A 97 -15.00 -4.84 -3.45
C ASP A 97 -14.31 -3.62 -2.81
N ALA A 98 -13.33 -3.90 -1.93
CA ALA A 98 -12.53 -2.88 -1.28
C ALA A 98 -11.30 -2.46 -2.09
N THR A 99 -11.09 -3.00 -3.31
CA THR A 99 -9.98 -2.60 -4.20
C THR A 99 -9.88 -1.07 -4.25
N CYS A 100 -8.68 -0.55 -4.03
CA CYS A 100 -8.43 0.89 -4.12
C CYS A 100 -8.79 1.39 -5.53
N PRO A 101 -9.51 2.52 -5.68
CA PRO A 101 -9.82 3.06 -7.00
C PRO A 101 -8.59 3.35 -7.87
N LEU A 102 -7.44 3.62 -7.26
CA LEU A 102 -6.18 3.83 -7.99
C LEU A 102 -5.58 2.52 -8.51
N VAL A 103 -5.75 1.40 -7.79
CA VAL A 103 -5.42 0.05 -8.31
C VAL A 103 -6.39 -0.34 -9.42
N THR A 104 -7.68 -0.05 -9.24
CA THR A 104 -8.71 -0.30 -10.28
C THR A 104 -8.40 0.46 -11.57
N LYS A 105 -7.86 1.68 -11.47
CA LYS A 105 -7.38 2.46 -12.64
C LYS A 105 -6.32 1.70 -13.42
N VAL A 106 -5.33 1.11 -12.75
CA VAL A 106 -4.29 0.27 -13.39
C VAL A 106 -4.92 -0.97 -14.04
N HIS A 107 -5.82 -1.67 -13.34
CA HIS A 107 -6.52 -2.82 -13.90
C HIS A 107 -7.28 -2.49 -15.20
N ILE A 108 -7.96 -1.34 -15.23
CA ILE A 108 -8.68 -0.86 -16.42
C ILE A 108 -7.71 -0.52 -17.55
N GLU A 109 -6.56 0.08 -17.26
CA GLU A 109 -5.54 0.39 -18.25
C GLU A 109 -4.95 -0.88 -18.86
N VAL A 110 -4.58 -1.86 -18.03
CA VAL A 110 -4.11 -3.18 -18.50
C VAL A 110 -5.14 -3.83 -19.41
N ALA A 111 -6.41 -3.87 -19.01
CA ALA A 111 -7.47 -4.46 -19.83
C ALA A 111 -7.63 -3.76 -21.20
N LYS A 112 -7.51 -2.44 -21.24
CA LYS A 112 -7.57 -1.65 -22.49
C LYS A 112 -6.36 -1.88 -23.38
N MET A 113 -5.15 -1.86 -22.80
CA MET A 113 -3.91 -2.11 -23.54
C MET A 113 -3.92 -3.53 -24.13
N HIS A 114 -4.36 -4.51 -23.36
CA HIS A 114 -4.47 -5.89 -23.81
C HIS A 114 -5.50 -6.04 -24.94
N ALA A 115 -6.66 -5.39 -24.83
CA ALA A 115 -7.65 -5.36 -25.91
C ALA A 115 -7.15 -4.67 -27.19
N ALA A 116 -6.20 -3.73 -27.07
CA ALA A 116 -5.50 -3.13 -28.20
C ALA A 116 -4.38 -4.03 -28.78
N GLY A 117 -4.18 -5.22 -28.21
CA GLY A 117 -3.20 -6.20 -28.68
C GLY A 117 -1.77 -5.95 -28.19
N LEU A 118 -1.55 -5.00 -27.29
CA LEU A 118 -0.23 -4.66 -26.74
C LEU A 118 0.29 -5.79 -25.84
N GLU A 119 1.60 -6.03 -25.89
CA GLU A 119 2.32 -6.78 -24.84
C GLU A 119 2.66 -5.84 -23.70
N ILE A 120 2.29 -6.21 -22.49
CA ILE A 120 2.35 -5.30 -21.33
C ILE A 120 3.41 -5.79 -20.36
N VAL A 121 4.28 -4.88 -19.94
CA VAL A 121 5.29 -5.10 -18.92
C VAL A 121 4.80 -4.48 -17.61
N MET A 122 4.52 -5.30 -16.62
CA MET A 122 4.25 -4.87 -15.25
C MET A 122 5.58 -4.63 -14.54
N ILE A 123 5.80 -3.41 -14.05
CA ILE A 123 6.88 -3.11 -13.11
C ILE A 123 6.31 -3.30 -11.70
N GLY A 124 6.82 -4.27 -10.94
CA GLY A 124 6.27 -4.56 -9.61
C GLY A 124 6.88 -5.79 -8.97
N HIS A 125 6.68 -5.95 -7.66
CA HIS A 125 7.29 -7.06 -6.91
C HIS A 125 6.57 -8.39 -7.11
N LYS A 126 7.30 -9.44 -7.48
CA LYS A 126 6.74 -10.78 -7.65
C LYS A 126 6.11 -11.29 -6.34
N GLY A 127 4.93 -11.89 -6.45
CA GLY A 127 4.19 -12.42 -5.31
C GLY A 127 3.44 -11.37 -4.49
N HIS A 128 3.53 -10.07 -4.83
CA HIS A 128 2.71 -9.06 -4.19
C HIS A 128 1.25 -9.18 -4.66
N PRO A 129 0.23 -9.17 -3.76
CA PRO A 129 -1.18 -9.37 -4.14
C PRO A 129 -1.69 -8.41 -5.24
N GLU A 130 -1.24 -7.16 -5.21
CA GLU A 130 -1.58 -6.17 -6.25
C GLU A 130 -1.01 -6.51 -7.63
N VAL A 131 0.20 -7.08 -7.65
CA VAL A 131 0.86 -7.51 -8.89
C VAL A 131 0.14 -8.73 -9.46
N GLU A 132 -0.17 -9.73 -8.62
CA GLU A 132 -0.96 -10.90 -9.04
C GLU A 132 -2.36 -10.50 -9.53
N GLY A 133 -3.00 -9.55 -8.85
CA GLY A 133 -4.26 -8.96 -9.26
C GLY A 133 -4.18 -8.29 -10.63
N THR A 134 -3.13 -7.49 -10.86
CA THR A 134 -2.91 -6.74 -12.10
C THR A 134 -2.53 -7.64 -13.28
N LEU A 135 -1.60 -8.58 -13.08
CA LEU A 135 -1.23 -9.60 -14.07
C LEU A 135 -2.47 -10.42 -14.49
N GLY A 136 -3.33 -10.76 -13.53
CA GLY A 136 -4.56 -11.49 -13.76
C GLY A 136 -5.71 -10.72 -14.43
N GLN A 137 -5.47 -9.50 -14.93
CA GLN A 137 -6.46 -8.76 -15.73
C GLN A 137 -6.45 -9.15 -17.22
N ALA A 138 -5.36 -9.73 -17.70
CA ALA A 138 -5.14 -10.14 -19.08
C ALA A 138 -4.66 -11.59 -19.15
N VAL A 139 -4.94 -12.27 -20.26
CA VAL A 139 -4.51 -13.67 -20.48
C VAL A 139 -3.38 -13.67 -21.49
N GLY A 140 -2.19 -14.11 -21.07
CA GLY A 140 -0.98 -14.05 -21.88
C GLY A 140 -0.54 -12.59 -22.16
N ARG A 141 0.64 -12.43 -22.77
CA ARG A 141 1.20 -11.11 -23.14
C ARG A 141 1.38 -10.13 -21.98
N MET A 142 1.54 -10.66 -20.77
CA MET A 142 1.92 -9.92 -19.57
C MET A 142 3.29 -10.41 -19.12
N HIS A 143 4.21 -9.49 -18.92
CA HIS A 143 5.55 -9.75 -18.40
C HIS A 143 5.70 -9.02 -17.06
N LEU A 144 6.54 -9.55 -16.16
CA LEU A 144 6.85 -8.92 -14.88
C LEU A 144 8.34 -8.60 -14.82
N VAL A 145 8.68 -7.38 -14.41
CA VAL A 145 10.06 -6.96 -14.15
C VAL A 145 10.14 -6.22 -12.82
N GLU A 146 11.23 -6.45 -12.09
CA GLU A 146 11.54 -5.77 -10.82
C GLU A 146 12.73 -4.82 -10.97
N THR A 147 13.70 -5.16 -11.83
CA THR A 147 14.95 -4.40 -11.97
C THR A 147 15.33 -4.11 -13.44
N PRO A 148 16.29 -3.20 -13.70
CA PRO A 148 16.84 -2.99 -15.04
C PRO A 148 17.46 -4.25 -15.66
N GLU A 149 17.99 -5.17 -14.85
CA GLU A 149 18.53 -6.45 -15.30
C GLU A 149 17.43 -7.38 -15.83
N ASP A 150 16.26 -7.40 -15.19
CA ASP A 150 15.08 -8.11 -15.71
C ASP A 150 14.68 -7.54 -17.06
N VAL A 151 14.70 -6.21 -17.20
CA VAL A 151 14.44 -5.53 -18.48
C VAL A 151 15.46 -5.95 -19.54
N ALA A 152 16.74 -6.06 -19.19
CA ALA A 152 17.77 -6.52 -20.12
C ALA A 152 17.50 -7.96 -20.60
N ALA A 153 17.06 -8.85 -19.72
CA ALA A 153 16.70 -10.24 -20.03
C ALA A 153 15.35 -10.42 -20.75
N LEU A 154 14.45 -9.43 -20.62
CA LEU A 154 13.07 -9.49 -21.12
C LEU A 154 12.98 -9.79 -22.62
N GLN A 155 12.16 -10.77 -22.99
CA GLN A 155 11.83 -11.09 -24.38
C GLN A 155 10.34 -10.80 -24.61
N VAL A 156 10.03 -10.07 -25.66
CA VAL A 156 8.67 -9.75 -26.11
C VAL A 156 8.52 -10.19 -27.55
N ASP A 157 7.33 -10.61 -27.97
CA ASP A 157 7.09 -11.08 -29.34
C ASP A 157 7.11 -9.92 -30.35
N ASN A 158 6.59 -8.75 -29.96
CA ASN A 158 6.52 -7.55 -30.79
C ASN A 158 7.01 -6.29 -30.04
N PRO A 159 8.30 -5.95 -30.11
CA PRO A 159 8.90 -4.78 -29.45
C PRO A 159 8.22 -3.44 -29.76
N GLU A 160 7.69 -3.27 -30.98
CA GLU A 160 7.01 -2.05 -31.44
C GLU A 160 5.59 -1.89 -30.90
N ASN A 161 5.05 -2.94 -30.27
CA ASN A 161 3.68 -2.98 -29.75
C ASN A 161 3.66 -3.34 -28.26
N THR A 162 4.52 -2.66 -27.49
CA THR A 162 4.69 -2.85 -26.06
C THR A 162 4.08 -1.69 -25.26
N ALA A 163 3.66 -1.98 -24.04
CA ALA A 163 3.29 -0.98 -23.03
C ALA A 163 3.87 -1.36 -21.68
N PHE A 164 3.92 -0.43 -20.73
CA PHE A 164 4.15 -0.78 -19.34
C PHE A 164 3.14 -0.15 -18.39
N VAL A 165 2.99 -0.77 -17.22
CA VAL A 165 2.26 -0.25 -16.05
C VAL A 165 3.11 -0.49 -14.81
N THR A 166 2.82 0.22 -13.71
CA THR A 166 3.57 0.07 -12.45
C THR A 166 2.66 -0.31 -11.29
N GLN A 167 3.20 -1.05 -10.32
CA GLN A 167 2.59 -1.22 -9.01
C GLN A 167 2.52 0.14 -8.29
N THR A 168 1.41 0.41 -7.61
CA THR A 168 1.08 1.72 -7.04
C THR A 168 1.98 2.14 -5.86
N THR A 169 2.67 1.19 -5.23
CA THR A 169 3.44 1.36 -4.00
C THR A 169 4.97 1.24 -4.16
N LEU A 170 5.49 1.38 -5.38
CA LEU A 170 6.93 1.29 -5.65
C LEU A 170 7.71 2.50 -5.15
N SER A 171 9.03 2.32 -4.99
CA SER A 171 9.94 3.44 -4.89
C SER A 171 9.93 4.21 -6.22
N ILE A 172 9.74 5.52 -6.16
CA ILE A 172 9.67 6.37 -7.36
C ILE A 172 10.99 6.31 -8.14
N ASP A 173 12.11 6.31 -7.41
CA ASP A 173 13.45 6.29 -8.02
C ASP A 173 13.75 4.93 -8.64
N ASP A 174 13.33 3.83 -8.00
CA ASP A 174 13.54 2.49 -8.53
C ASP A 174 12.68 2.25 -9.77
N ALA A 175 11.39 2.61 -9.69
CA ALA A 175 10.47 2.51 -10.82
C ALA A 175 10.95 3.35 -12.01
N ARG A 176 11.48 4.56 -11.76
CA ARG A 176 12.08 5.39 -12.81
C ARG A 176 13.25 4.71 -13.50
N ARG A 177 14.16 4.08 -12.74
CA ARG A 177 15.30 3.33 -13.31
C ARG A 177 14.86 2.19 -14.22
N VAL A 178 13.82 1.44 -13.80
CA VAL A 178 13.27 0.35 -14.61
C VAL A 178 12.54 0.89 -15.85
N ALA A 179 11.76 1.96 -15.70
CA ALA A 179 11.09 2.62 -16.82
C ALA A 179 12.09 3.19 -17.84
N ASP A 180 13.19 3.80 -17.39
CA ASP A 180 14.25 4.30 -18.27
C ASP A 180 14.94 3.16 -19.03
N ALA A 181 15.19 2.02 -18.37
CA ALA A 181 15.70 0.82 -19.05
C ALA A 181 14.70 0.29 -20.09
N LEU A 182 13.40 0.31 -19.79
CA LEU A 182 12.35 -0.09 -20.74
C LEU A 182 12.30 0.85 -21.95
N ARG A 183 12.35 2.17 -21.75
CA ARG A 183 12.40 3.17 -22.83
C ARG A 183 13.63 2.99 -23.71
N ALA A 184 14.78 2.71 -23.10
CA ALA A 184 16.02 2.47 -23.84
C ALA A 184 15.95 1.21 -24.71
N LYS A 185 15.32 0.13 -24.18
CA LYS A 185 15.18 -1.14 -24.89
C LYS A 185 14.04 -1.13 -25.93
N PHE A 186 12.95 -0.43 -25.63
CA PHE A 186 11.73 -0.33 -26.45
C PHE A 186 11.36 1.15 -26.65
N PRO A 187 11.98 1.85 -27.63
CA PRO A 187 11.78 3.29 -27.81
C PRO A 187 10.34 3.74 -28.07
N GLY A 188 9.50 2.83 -28.59
CA GLY A 188 8.07 3.05 -28.86
C GLY A 188 7.13 2.62 -27.72
N ILE A 189 7.64 2.21 -26.56
CA ILE A 189 6.81 1.65 -25.48
C ILE A 189 5.74 2.65 -25.02
N VAL A 190 4.50 2.17 -24.95
CA VAL A 190 3.36 2.99 -24.51
C VAL A 190 3.34 3.08 -22.99
N GLU A 191 3.23 4.30 -22.49
CA GLU A 191 3.21 4.57 -21.05
C GLU A 191 1.85 5.12 -20.59
N PRO A 192 1.49 4.95 -19.31
CA PRO A 192 0.35 5.61 -18.73
C PRO A 192 0.51 7.14 -18.81
N LYS A 193 -0.56 7.87 -19.19
CA LYS A 193 -0.53 9.34 -19.27
C LYS A 193 -0.20 10.02 -17.92
N LYS A 194 -0.48 9.33 -16.83
CA LYS A 194 -0.13 9.71 -15.46
C LYS A 194 0.42 8.47 -14.78
N SER A 195 1.48 8.65 -13.99
CA SER A 195 2.09 7.61 -13.16
C SER A 195 1.04 6.75 -12.44
N ASP A 196 1.27 5.44 -12.37
CA ASP A 196 0.43 4.56 -11.55
C ASP A 196 0.86 4.56 -10.09
N ILE A 197 2.10 4.96 -9.78
CA ILE A 197 2.51 5.21 -8.39
C ILE A 197 1.57 6.28 -7.83
N CYS A 198 0.85 5.90 -6.77
CA CYS A 198 -0.24 6.71 -6.26
C CYS A 198 0.28 7.95 -5.52
N TYR A 199 -0.58 8.96 -5.41
CA TYR A 199 -0.27 10.21 -4.69
C TYR A 199 0.22 9.94 -3.26
N ALA A 200 -0.39 8.98 -2.56
CA ALA A 200 -0.09 8.69 -1.17
C ALA A 200 1.33 8.13 -1.00
N THR A 201 1.76 7.27 -1.91
CA THR A 201 3.13 6.73 -1.95
C THR A 201 4.13 7.82 -2.33
N GLN A 202 3.81 8.64 -3.33
CA GLN A 202 4.64 9.77 -3.74
C GLN A 202 4.88 10.75 -2.58
N ASN A 203 3.80 11.28 -2.01
CA ASN A 203 3.86 12.31 -0.98
C ASN A 203 4.57 11.81 0.29
N ARG A 204 4.38 10.56 0.69
CA ARG A 204 5.07 9.97 1.85
C ARG A 204 6.57 9.80 1.59
N GLN A 205 6.95 9.37 0.38
CA GLN A 205 8.37 9.29 0.00
C GLN A 205 9.02 10.69 -0.03
N ASP A 206 8.32 11.69 -0.55
CA ASP A 206 8.81 13.07 -0.58
C ASP A 206 8.96 13.65 0.84
N ALA A 207 8.01 13.39 1.74
CA ALA A 207 8.12 13.79 3.15
C ALA A 207 9.34 13.15 3.83
N VAL A 208 9.62 11.87 3.56
CA VAL A 208 10.83 11.20 4.06
C VAL A 208 12.10 11.81 3.42
N LYS A 209 12.09 12.11 2.12
CA LYS A 209 13.24 12.73 1.43
C LYS A 209 13.63 14.08 2.00
N VAL A 210 12.64 14.85 2.43
CA VAL A 210 12.86 16.16 3.07
C VAL A 210 13.33 15.99 4.51
N LEU A 211 12.74 15.07 5.28
CA LEU A 211 13.01 14.98 6.73
C LEU A 211 14.25 14.15 7.09
N ALA A 212 14.49 13.04 6.40
CA ALA A 212 15.54 12.09 6.76
C ALA A 212 16.96 12.69 6.82
N PRO A 213 17.38 13.60 5.90
CA PRO A 213 18.73 14.21 5.96
C PRO A 213 19.00 15.01 7.23
N ASP A 214 17.96 15.47 7.92
CA ASP A 214 18.05 16.23 9.16
C ASP A 214 17.97 15.35 10.42
N CYS A 215 17.82 14.03 10.29
CA CYS A 215 17.60 13.12 11.42
C CYS A 215 18.83 12.25 11.71
N ASP A 216 19.11 12.02 12.99
CA ASP A 216 20.13 11.06 13.42
C ASP A 216 19.61 9.61 13.33
N VAL A 217 18.31 9.44 13.57
CA VAL A 217 17.60 8.16 13.46
C VAL A 217 16.18 8.38 12.96
N PHE A 218 15.67 7.44 12.17
CA PHE A 218 14.37 7.53 11.53
C PHE A 218 13.53 6.28 11.82
N PHE A 219 12.29 6.46 12.28
CA PHE A 219 11.35 5.37 12.51
C PHE A 219 10.25 5.40 11.45
N VAL A 220 10.01 4.25 10.82
CA VAL A 220 8.88 4.03 9.92
C VAL A 220 7.92 3.08 10.60
N VAL A 221 6.73 3.57 10.96
CA VAL A 221 5.68 2.73 11.53
C VAL A 221 4.99 1.95 10.41
N GLY A 222 5.03 0.63 10.48
CA GLY A 222 4.41 -0.27 9.52
C GLY A 222 4.91 -1.71 9.58
N SER A 223 4.15 -2.62 8.99
CA SER A 223 4.47 -4.05 8.97
C SER A 223 5.46 -4.43 7.88
N ILE A 224 6.22 -5.51 8.12
CA ILE A 224 7.26 -6.02 7.21
C ILE A 224 6.69 -6.40 5.83
N ASN A 225 5.44 -6.86 5.76
CA ASN A 225 4.76 -7.20 4.50
C ASN A 225 4.20 -5.98 3.74
N SER A 226 4.31 -4.75 4.27
CA SER A 226 3.87 -3.54 3.57
C SER A 226 4.94 -3.05 2.60
N SER A 227 4.69 -3.16 1.30
CA SER A 227 5.60 -2.65 0.26
C SER A 227 5.92 -1.17 0.48
N ASN A 228 4.88 -0.33 0.61
CA ASN A 228 5.03 1.11 0.81
C ASN A 228 5.86 1.44 2.07
N SER A 229 5.62 0.76 3.20
CA SER A 229 6.39 1.02 4.43
C SER A 229 7.87 0.68 4.27
N ASN A 230 8.20 -0.43 3.60
CA ASN A 230 9.59 -0.75 3.28
C ASN A 230 10.23 0.29 2.38
N ARG A 231 9.52 0.79 1.35
CA ARG A 231 10.05 1.86 0.48
C ARG A 231 10.40 3.11 1.29
N LEU A 232 9.60 3.49 2.28
CA LEU A 232 9.91 4.64 3.16
C LEU A 232 11.19 4.42 3.96
N ARG A 233 11.40 3.22 4.53
CA ARG A 233 12.65 2.90 5.25
C ARG A 233 13.85 3.00 4.32
N GLU A 234 13.76 2.35 3.16
CA GLU A 234 14.84 2.34 2.18
C GLU A 234 15.17 3.72 1.63
N VAL A 235 14.17 4.60 1.46
CA VAL A 235 14.41 6.00 1.06
C VAL A 235 15.22 6.74 2.12
N ALA A 236 14.91 6.56 3.41
CA ALA A 236 15.70 7.16 4.49
C ALA A 236 17.14 6.59 4.54
N GLU A 237 17.29 5.27 4.39
CA GLU A 237 18.61 4.60 4.36
C GLU A 237 19.50 5.10 3.21
N ARG A 238 18.93 5.35 2.03
CA ARG A 238 19.66 5.90 0.86
C ARG A 238 20.08 7.36 1.04
N LEU A 239 19.52 8.06 2.02
CA LEU A 239 19.88 9.42 2.40
C LEU A 239 20.82 9.43 3.62
N ASP A 240 21.52 8.31 3.84
CA ASP A 240 22.49 8.09 4.93
C ASP A 240 21.90 8.27 6.34
N CYS A 241 20.57 8.17 6.47
CA CYS A 241 19.90 8.20 7.77
C CYS A 241 19.63 6.78 8.28
N GLN A 242 20.01 6.49 9.53
CA GLN A 242 19.75 5.20 10.15
C GLN A 242 18.24 5.00 10.36
N ALA A 243 17.62 4.08 9.62
CA ALA A 243 16.17 3.91 9.62
C ALA A 243 15.71 2.52 10.10
N TYR A 244 14.59 2.49 10.82
CA TYR A 244 13.99 1.26 11.35
C TYR A 244 12.52 1.14 10.96
N LEU A 245 12.15 0.00 10.38
CA LEU A 245 10.75 -0.38 10.19
C LEU A 245 10.25 -1.08 11.45
N ILE A 246 9.21 -0.54 12.08
CA ILE A 246 8.66 -1.05 13.34
C ILE A 246 7.14 -1.24 13.27
N ASP A 247 6.66 -2.40 13.73
CA ASP A 247 5.23 -2.70 13.83
C ASP A 247 4.56 -1.87 14.94
N ASN A 248 5.26 -1.59 16.05
CA ASN A 248 4.77 -0.84 17.21
C ASN A 248 5.91 -0.27 18.06
N ALA A 249 5.55 0.52 19.08
CA ALA A 249 6.48 1.20 19.97
C ALA A 249 7.40 0.27 20.80
N LEU A 250 6.94 -0.95 21.13
CA LEU A 250 7.73 -1.91 21.92
C LEU A 250 8.94 -2.45 21.15
N ALA A 251 8.95 -2.34 19.82
CA ALA A 251 10.09 -2.74 19.00
C ALA A 251 11.30 -1.79 19.15
N ILE A 252 11.09 -0.57 19.66
CA ILE A 252 12.14 0.44 19.80
C ILE A 252 13.11 0.03 20.89
N ARG A 253 14.38 -0.16 20.51
CA ARG A 253 15.46 -0.47 21.43
C ARG A 253 16.15 0.81 21.92
N PRO A 254 16.41 0.98 23.23
CA PRO A 254 17.04 2.19 23.76
C PRO A 254 18.38 2.56 23.11
N GLU A 255 19.17 1.56 22.70
CA GLU A 255 20.45 1.75 22.03
C GLU A 255 20.32 2.44 20.67
N TRP A 256 19.18 2.32 19.98
CA TRP A 256 18.94 2.96 18.68
C TRP A 256 18.82 4.48 18.77
N VAL A 257 18.49 5.00 19.97
CA VAL A 257 18.27 6.43 20.22
C VAL A 257 19.31 7.00 21.19
N GLN A 258 20.37 6.25 21.47
CA GLN A 258 21.45 6.71 22.33
C GLN A 258 22.24 7.82 21.61
N GLY A 259 22.36 8.99 22.23
CA GLY A 259 23.05 10.15 21.63
C GLY A 259 22.28 10.89 20.53
N ALA A 260 21.19 10.33 19.99
CA ALA A 260 20.38 10.98 18.96
C ALA A 260 19.79 12.31 19.46
N ARG A 261 19.89 13.37 18.67
CA ARG A 261 19.32 14.71 18.92
C ARG A 261 18.05 14.96 18.10
N LYS A 262 17.98 14.47 16.86
CA LYS A 262 16.81 14.60 15.99
C LYS A 262 16.33 13.22 15.57
N ILE A 263 15.06 12.93 15.86
CA ILE A 263 14.43 11.64 15.58
C ILE A 263 13.27 11.87 14.62
N GLY A 264 13.36 11.31 13.43
CA GLY A 264 12.28 11.35 12.44
C GLY A 264 11.28 10.22 12.68
N ILE A 265 9.99 10.49 12.51
CA ILE A 265 8.95 9.47 12.48
C ILE A 265 8.07 9.67 11.26
N THR A 266 7.85 8.60 10.51
CA THR A 266 6.77 8.52 9.51
C THR A 266 5.97 7.24 9.72
N ALA A 267 4.93 7.07 8.93
CA ALA A 267 4.08 5.90 8.93
C ALA A 267 3.70 5.52 7.51
N GLY A 268 3.74 4.23 7.20
CA GLY A 268 3.26 3.73 5.92
C GLY A 268 1.76 3.93 5.74
N ALA A 269 1.29 3.83 4.49
CA ALA A 269 -0.11 4.05 4.13
C ALA A 269 -1.12 3.15 4.87
N SER A 270 -0.68 2.02 5.42
CA SER A 270 -1.50 1.06 6.17
C SER A 270 -1.36 1.17 7.69
N ALA A 271 -0.58 2.11 8.22
CA ALA A 271 -0.34 2.23 9.65
C ALA A 271 -1.27 3.30 10.29
N PRO A 272 -2.09 2.92 11.28
CA PRO A 272 -2.99 3.86 11.96
C PRO A 272 -2.23 4.85 12.85
N GLU A 273 -2.78 6.06 13.00
CA GLU A 273 -2.16 7.14 13.78
C GLU A 273 -1.94 6.76 15.26
N VAL A 274 -2.76 5.86 15.82
CA VAL A 274 -2.56 5.37 17.21
C VAL A 274 -1.17 4.77 17.42
N LEU A 275 -0.65 4.00 16.45
CA LEU A 275 0.69 3.40 16.55
C LEU A 275 1.79 4.46 16.47
N VAL A 276 1.57 5.53 15.71
CA VAL A 276 2.50 6.68 15.66
C VAL A 276 2.54 7.37 17.01
N GLN A 277 1.39 7.60 17.63
CA GLN A 277 1.31 8.22 18.95
C GLN A 277 1.97 7.35 20.02
N GLU A 278 1.77 6.02 19.99
CA GLU A 278 2.48 5.10 20.89
C GLU A 278 4.00 5.17 20.73
N VAL A 279 4.50 5.28 19.49
CA VAL A 279 5.94 5.46 19.21
C VAL A 279 6.44 6.79 19.77
N VAL A 280 5.67 7.87 19.61
CA VAL A 280 5.99 9.18 20.18
C VAL A 280 6.07 9.11 21.70
N GLU A 281 5.09 8.51 22.37
CA GLU A 281 5.08 8.37 23.83
C GLU A 281 6.28 7.53 24.30
N ARG A 282 6.59 6.43 23.61
CA ARG A 282 7.77 5.64 23.92
C ARG A 282 9.08 6.43 23.78
N LEU A 283 9.19 7.30 22.80
CA LEU A 283 10.36 8.15 22.64
C LEU A 283 10.42 9.24 23.73
N LYS A 284 9.29 9.77 24.20
CA LYS A 284 9.26 10.67 25.37
C LYS A 284 9.76 9.95 26.63
N GLU A 285 9.32 8.72 26.88
CA GLU A 285 9.81 7.89 28.00
C GLU A 285 11.33 7.69 27.96
N LEU A 286 11.89 7.58 26.75
CA LEU A 286 13.33 7.39 26.54
C LEU A 286 14.13 8.71 26.57
N GLY A 287 13.48 9.86 26.80
CA GLY A 287 14.11 11.17 26.98
C GLY A 287 13.90 12.21 25.87
N ALA A 288 12.97 12.02 24.92
CA ALA A 288 12.63 13.08 23.97
C ALA A 288 11.85 14.21 24.67
N ILE A 289 12.25 15.47 24.43
CA ILE A 289 11.72 16.63 25.16
C ILE A 289 10.70 17.45 24.35
N SER A 290 10.70 17.30 23.02
CA SER A 290 9.78 18.00 22.14
C SER A 290 9.31 17.12 20.99
N VAL A 291 8.10 17.41 20.52
CA VAL A 291 7.50 16.78 19.35
C VAL A 291 6.94 17.89 18.47
N ARG A 292 7.32 17.90 17.19
CA ARG A 292 6.71 18.79 16.19
C ARG A 292 6.43 18.04 14.90
N ARG A 293 5.60 18.65 14.06
CA ARG A 293 5.35 18.20 12.69
C ARG A 293 6.20 19.04 11.74
N MET A 294 6.68 18.45 10.66
CA MET A 294 7.22 19.24 9.54
C MET A 294 6.09 19.88 8.74
N ASP A 295 6.40 20.91 7.96
CA ASP A 295 5.48 21.39 6.93
C ASP A 295 5.30 20.29 5.87
N GLY A 296 4.06 20.10 5.41
CA GLY A 296 3.72 19.03 4.49
C GLY A 296 2.58 19.41 3.56
N ILE A 297 2.31 18.53 2.60
CA ILE A 297 1.20 18.69 1.64
C ILE A 297 -0.09 18.18 2.29
N GLU A 298 -1.19 18.92 2.15
CA GLU A 298 -2.50 18.48 2.59
C GLU A 298 -3.13 17.49 1.58
N GLU A 299 -3.52 16.31 2.06
CA GLU A 299 -4.16 15.28 1.24
C GLU A 299 -5.70 15.36 1.38
N ASN A 300 -6.37 15.98 0.41
CA ASN A 300 -7.83 16.17 0.43
C ASN A 300 -8.63 15.11 -0.36
N VAL A 301 -7.99 13.96 -0.66
CA VAL A 301 -8.60 12.88 -1.46
C VAL A 301 -9.43 11.99 -0.55
N THR A 302 -10.66 11.67 -0.97
CA THR A 302 -11.52 10.69 -0.31
C THR A 302 -12.14 9.76 -1.36
N PHE A 303 -12.41 8.51 -0.99
CA PHE A 303 -13.09 7.56 -1.86
C PHE A 303 -14.40 7.09 -1.23
N PRO A 304 -15.53 7.17 -1.96
CA PRO A 304 -16.83 6.81 -1.40
C PRO A 304 -16.95 5.29 -1.16
N LEU A 305 -17.72 4.94 -0.13
CA LEU A 305 -18.14 3.57 0.12
C LEU A 305 -19.10 3.08 -0.97
N PRO A 306 -19.18 1.76 -1.23
CA PRO A 306 -20.25 1.17 -2.02
C PRO A 306 -21.62 1.61 -1.52
N LYS A 307 -22.57 1.88 -2.43
CA LYS A 307 -23.91 2.39 -2.09
C LYS A 307 -24.65 1.53 -1.06
N GLU A 308 -24.45 0.22 -1.11
CA GLU A 308 -25.03 -0.75 -0.19
C GLU A 308 -24.56 -0.57 1.26
N LEU A 309 -23.33 -0.07 1.46
CA LEU A 309 -22.73 0.17 2.77
C LEU A 309 -22.90 1.63 3.23
N SER A 310 -23.11 2.55 2.28
CA SER A 310 -23.22 4.00 2.53
C SER A 310 -24.49 4.43 3.28
N ARG A 311 -25.54 3.60 3.38
CA ARG A 311 -26.75 3.98 4.12
C ARG A 311 -26.50 3.93 5.62
N LYS A 312 -26.51 5.08 6.30
CA LYS A 312 -26.83 5.18 7.73
C LYS A 312 -28.11 4.37 7.96
N GLN A 313 -28.09 3.44 8.93
CA GLN A 313 -29.35 2.98 9.51
C GLN A 313 -30.05 4.26 9.98
N GLN A 314 -31.21 4.56 9.42
CA GLN A 314 -32.15 5.41 10.15
C GLN A 314 -32.39 4.64 11.45
N ALA A 315 -31.85 5.16 12.55
CA ALA A 315 -32.26 4.74 13.88
C ALA A 315 -33.79 4.89 13.90
N GLY A 316 -34.47 3.74 13.81
CA GLY A 316 -35.91 3.65 13.88
C GLY A 316 -36.35 4.16 15.24
N ARG A 317 -37.34 5.04 15.19
CA ARG A 317 -38.09 5.61 16.31
C ARG A 317 -38.73 4.54 17.18
#